data_AF-A0A9Q8VHS2-F1
#
_entry.id   AF-A0A9Q8VHS2-F1
#
_cell.length_a   1.000
_cell.length_b   1.000
_cell.length_c   1.000
_cell.angle_alpha   90.00
_cell.angle_beta   90.00
_cell.angle_gamma   90.00
#
_symmetry.space_group_name_H-M   'P 1'
#
loop_
_entity.id
_entity.type
_entity.pdbx_description
1 polymer ?
#
loop_
_entity_poly.entity_id
_entity_poly.type
_entity_poly.pdbx_seq_one_letter_code
_entity_poly.pdbx_strand_id
1 'polypeptide(L)'
;MADEDSWLIDFPTLGHLVCAWIERHCRQPDGPLRGRPVVLSDWQYWLAANRWRIRVDAPYVPPEEVTVDNPMVLNQAFEYRMTLTVGPQKWGKGPCTAFFTAAEGCGPTIFDGWAREGDMYRCADNGCPCGWEWPYNPGEPKGRRHPSPLIQLTANSEEQVRNIYRPLVATILLGPLKELMRVRDTFIRILQPGREGEADALDLDRIDVVTASAKSRLGNPITDAEQDEAGLYTKSNGMIAVATTQRRGAAGMGGRTHAWTNAWDPGEDSYAQQVFENAEDDVFVFYRNPDLAKSLRHRDGRPLDFNLKSERLKMLEYVYRGSPWVDLNSIESEAKALMKTDPTQAERFFGNRLVQGGGAWLEDGLWESCYAGA
;
A
#
# COMPACT_ATOMS: atom_id res chain seq x y z
N MET A 1 -14.30 -4.74 23.34
CA MET A 1 -13.22 -4.30 22.45
C MET A 1 -12.58 -5.57 21.95
N ALA A 2 -12.68 -5.80 20.64
CA ALA A 2 -12.27 -7.06 20.00
C ALA A 2 -10.77 -7.33 20.21
N ASP A 3 -10.45 -8.62 20.24
CA ASP A 3 -9.13 -9.22 20.45
C ASP A 3 -8.09 -8.64 19.47
N GLU A 4 -6.84 -8.54 19.92
CA GLU A 4 -5.70 -8.00 19.16
C GLU A 4 -5.36 -8.87 17.95
N ASP A 5 -6.05 -8.62 16.84
CA ASP A 5 -5.97 -9.31 15.54
C ASP A 5 -7.03 -10.40 15.33
N SER A 6 -8.29 -10.17 15.75
CA SER A 6 -9.39 -10.82 15.01
C SER A 6 -9.50 -10.16 13.63
N TRP A 7 -8.63 -10.50 12.68
CA TRP A 7 -8.74 -10.13 11.25
C TRP A 7 -9.93 -10.87 10.60
N LEU A 8 -11.09 -10.68 11.20
CA LEU A 8 -12.36 -11.17 10.72
C LEU A 8 -12.86 -10.19 9.67
N ILE A 9 -13.14 -10.70 8.47
CA ILE A 9 -13.75 -9.94 7.39
C ILE A 9 -15.24 -10.28 7.42
N ASP A 10 -16.02 -9.41 8.06
CA ASP A 10 -17.47 -9.48 8.19
C ASP A 10 -18.18 -8.35 7.41
N PHE A 11 -17.45 -7.70 6.51
CA PHE A 11 -17.91 -6.61 5.67
C PHE A 11 -17.74 -6.95 4.18
N PRO A 12 -18.55 -6.37 3.28
CA PRO A 12 -18.42 -6.61 1.86
C PRO A 12 -17.10 -6.02 1.33
N THR A 13 -16.36 -6.81 0.57
CA THR A 13 -15.08 -6.40 -0.01
C THR A 13 -14.79 -7.12 -1.32
N LEU A 14 -14.19 -6.42 -2.29
CA LEU A 14 -13.60 -7.08 -3.47
C LEU A 14 -12.29 -7.79 -3.11
N GLY A 15 -11.76 -7.61 -1.89
CA GLY A 15 -10.49 -8.18 -1.45
C GLY A 15 -10.40 -9.70 -1.68
N HIS A 16 -11.48 -10.45 -1.51
CA HIS A 16 -11.50 -11.89 -1.79
C HIS A 16 -11.15 -12.19 -3.27
N LEU A 17 -11.87 -11.54 -4.18
CA LEU A 17 -11.67 -11.67 -5.62
C LEU A 17 -10.30 -11.12 -6.05
N VAL A 18 -9.92 -9.94 -5.55
CA VAL A 18 -8.67 -9.27 -5.93
C VAL A 18 -7.45 -10.06 -5.44
N CYS A 19 -7.46 -10.59 -4.22
CA CYS A 19 -6.39 -11.46 -3.71
C CYS A 19 -6.25 -12.73 -4.57
N ALA A 20 -7.36 -13.38 -4.92
CA ALA A 20 -7.33 -14.56 -5.79
C ALA A 20 -6.86 -14.22 -7.22
N TRP A 21 -7.24 -13.05 -7.74
CA TRP A 21 -6.74 -12.54 -9.00
C TRP A 21 -5.23 -12.28 -8.93
N ILE A 22 -4.73 -11.68 -7.84
CA ILE A 22 -3.30 -11.47 -7.60
C ILE A 22 -2.57 -12.81 -7.57
N GLU A 23 -3.08 -13.82 -6.87
CA GLU A 23 -2.46 -15.14 -6.85
C GLU A 23 -2.38 -15.77 -8.24
N ARG A 24 -3.46 -15.64 -9.02
CA ARG A 24 -3.50 -16.15 -10.39
C ARG A 24 -2.51 -15.44 -11.32
N HIS A 25 -2.40 -14.12 -11.23
CA HIS A 25 -1.75 -13.29 -12.24
C HIS A 25 -0.37 -12.78 -11.85
N CYS A 26 -0.13 -12.54 -10.57
CA CYS A 26 1.15 -12.07 -10.08
C CYS A 26 2.12 -13.23 -9.85
N ARG A 27 3.41 -12.94 -9.97
CA ARG A 27 4.48 -13.91 -9.75
C ARG A 27 5.51 -13.36 -8.80
N GLN A 28 6.01 -14.22 -7.93
CA GLN A 28 7.07 -13.88 -7.00
C GLN A 28 8.27 -13.30 -7.78
N PRO A 29 8.71 -12.07 -7.46
CA PRO A 29 9.67 -11.35 -8.29
C PRO A 29 11.10 -11.89 -8.14
N ASP A 30 11.43 -12.45 -6.99
CA ASP A 30 12.78 -12.89 -6.63
C ASP A 30 12.76 -14.07 -5.64
N GLY A 31 13.96 -14.41 -5.15
CA GLY A 31 14.16 -15.49 -4.19
C GLY A 31 13.94 -16.90 -4.74
N PRO A 32 13.95 -17.91 -3.85
CA PRO A 32 13.77 -19.32 -4.24
C PRO A 32 12.43 -19.63 -4.91
N LEU A 33 11.42 -18.79 -4.66
CA LEU A 33 10.08 -18.94 -5.22
C LEU A 33 9.86 -18.11 -6.49
N ARG A 34 10.90 -17.48 -7.05
CA ARG A 34 10.78 -16.62 -8.22
C ARG A 34 9.99 -17.29 -9.35
N GLY A 35 8.99 -16.60 -9.89
CA GLY A 35 8.13 -17.10 -10.95
C GLY A 35 7.01 -18.04 -10.48
N ARG A 36 6.89 -18.33 -9.18
CA ARG A 36 5.72 -19.01 -8.60
C ARG A 36 4.57 -18.02 -8.38
N PRO A 37 3.31 -18.48 -8.30
CA PRO A 37 2.19 -17.66 -7.86
C PRO A 37 2.48 -16.93 -6.55
N VAL A 38 2.04 -15.68 -6.45
CA VAL A 38 2.10 -14.91 -5.21
C VAL A 38 0.97 -15.39 -4.31
N VAL A 39 1.26 -15.69 -3.04
CA VAL A 39 0.23 -15.87 -2.03
C VAL A 39 0.42 -14.74 -1.03
N LEU A 40 -0.58 -13.87 -0.93
CA LEU A 40 -0.53 -12.75 0.01
C LEU A 40 -0.60 -13.32 1.44
N SER A 41 0.28 -12.81 2.31
CA SER A 41 0.19 -13.16 3.73
C SER A 41 -1.01 -12.51 4.38
N ASP A 42 -1.38 -12.99 5.57
CA ASP A 42 -2.59 -12.58 6.27
C ASP A 42 -2.72 -11.05 6.44
N TRP A 43 -1.61 -10.34 6.72
CA TRP A 43 -1.64 -8.88 6.84
C TRP A 43 -1.83 -8.20 5.49
N GLN A 44 -1.22 -8.73 4.42
CA GLN A 44 -1.41 -8.22 3.06
C GLN A 44 -2.85 -8.42 2.61
N TYR A 45 -3.44 -9.56 2.97
CA TYR A 45 -4.85 -9.84 2.74
C TYR A 45 -5.75 -8.89 3.51
N TRP A 46 -5.46 -8.61 4.78
CA TRP A 46 -6.22 -7.65 5.58
C TRP A 46 -6.17 -6.23 5.00
N LEU A 47 -5.00 -5.81 4.51
CA LEU A 47 -4.86 -4.55 3.76
C LEU A 47 -5.69 -4.57 2.49
N ALA A 48 -5.66 -5.65 1.71
CA ALA A 48 -6.48 -5.79 0.50
C ALA A 48 -7.98 -5.71 0.80
N ALA A 49 -8.43 -6.43 1.83
CA ALA A 49 -9.83 -6.44 2.26
C ALA A 49 -10.33 -5.04 2.62
N ASN A 50 -9.53 -4.24 3.33
CA ASN A 50 -9.88 -2.86 3.65
C ASN A 50 -9.72 -1.93 2.45
N ARG A 51 -8.62 -2.05 1.69
CA ARG A 51 -8.40 -1.27 0.47
C ARG A 51 -9.57 -1.41 -0.50
N TRP A 52 -10.11 -2.61 -0.71
CA TRP A 52 -11.26 -2.82 -1.59
C TRP A 52 -12.57 -3.08 -0.85
N ARG A 53 -12.70 -2.54 0.38
CA ARG A 53 -13.95 -2.57 1.14
C ARG A 53 -15.02 -1.74 0.46
N ILE A 54 -16.17 -2.35 0.25
CA ILE A 54 -17.33 -1.75 -0.41
C ILE A 54 -18.30 -1.24 0.66
N ARG A 55 -18.94 -0.10 0.40
CA ARG A 55 -20.05 0.38 1.24
C ARG A 55 -21.25 -0.54 1.05
N VAL A 56 -21.95 -0.90 2.13
CA VAL A 56 -23.13 -1.78 2.02
C VAL A 56 -24.22 -1.15 1.13
N ASP A 57 -24.32 0.17 1.14
CA ASP A 57 -25.20 1.00 0.33
C ASP A 57 -24.51 1.59 -0.91
N ALA A 58 -23.41 0.98 -1.37
CA ALA A 58 -22.64 1.48 -2.50
C ALA A 58 -23.54 1.75 -3.72
N PRO A 59 -23.49 2.97 -4.29
CA PRO A 59 -24.22 3.25 -5.52
C PRO A 59 -23.66 2.39 -6.65
N TYR A 60 -24.51 2.09 -7.64
CA TYR A 60 -24.10 1.33 -8.81
C TYR A 60 -24.85 1.85 -10.03
N VAL A 61 -24.09 2.05 -11.11
CA VAL A 61 -24.62 2.35 -12.45
C VAL A 61 -24.13 1.23 -13.36
N PRO A 62 -25.03 0.42 -13.94
CA PRO A 62 -24.65 -0.63 -14.88
C PRO A 62 -23.84 -0.06 -16.06
N PRO A 63 -22.79 -0.74 -16.54
CA PRO A 63 -21.95 -0.25 -17.63
C PRO A 63 -22.70 0.20 -18.88
N GLU A 64 -23.80 -0.47 -19.22
CA GLU A 64 -24.68 -0.17 -20.36
C GLU A 64 -25.52 1.11 -20.17
N GLU A 65 -25.66 1.60 -18.94
CA GLU A 65 -26.39 2.82 -18.59
C GLU A 65 -25.46 4.04 -18.38
N VAL A 66 -24.14 3.83 -18.47
CA VAL A 66 -23.15 4.90 -18.27
C VAL A 66 -23.23 5.90 -19.42
N THR A 67 -23.47 7.16 -19.06
CA THR A 67 -23.48 8.30 -19.98
C THR A 67 -22.77 9.50 -19.33
N VAL A 68 -22.65 10.62 -20.06
CA VAL A 68 -22.10 11.87 -19.50
C VAL A 68 -22.93 12.38 -18.32
N ASP A 69 -24.26 12.23 -18.39
CA ASP A 69 -25.20 12.67 -17.35
C ASP A 69 -25.48 11.59 -16.28
N ASN A 70 -25.00 10.37 -16.50
CA ASN A 70 -25.12 9.23 -15.58
C ASN A 70 -23.75 8.52 -15.45
N PRO A 71 -22.78 9.13 -14.77
CA PRO A 71 -21.41 8.63 -14.75
C PRO A 71 -21.29 7.33 -13.98
N MET A 72 -20.30 6.52 -14.38
CA MET A 72 -19.93 5.30 -13.65
C MET A 72 -19.54 5.61 -12.21
N VAL A 73 -19.95 4.74 -11.29
CA VAL A 73 -19.53 4.82 -9.88
C VAL A 73 -18.10 4.30 -9.73
N LEU A 74 -17.24 5.09 -9.08
CA LEU A 74 -15.83 4.77 -8.87
C LEU A 74 -15.53 4.73 -7.36
N ASN A 75 -14.68 5.63 -6.84
CA ASN A 75 -14.34 5.67 -5.42
C ASN A 75 -15.54 5.81 -4.48
N GLN A 76 -16.69 6.31 -4.95
CA GLN A 76 -17.90 6.46 -4.15
C GLN A 76 -18.45 5.11 -3.66
N ALA A 77 -18.14 4.00 -4.33
CA ALA A 77 -18.52 2.66 -3.87
C ALA A 77 -17.68 2.17 -2.67
N PHE A 78 -16.53 2.78 -2.40
CA PHE A 78 -15.57 2.29 -1.41
C PHE A 78 -15.69 3.01 -0.08
N GLU A 79 -15.48 2.26 1.00
CA GLU A 79 -15.49 2.80 2.36
C GLU A 79 -14.34 3.80 2.56
N TYR A 80 -13.16 3.44 2.06
CA TYR A 80 -11.95 4.24 2.24
C TYR A 80 -11.47 4.84 0.92
N ARG A 81 -11.35 6.18 0.90
CA ARG A 81 -10.72 6.90 -0.22
C ARG A 81 -9.20 6.86 -0.15
N MET A 82 -8.65 6.56 1.02
CA MET A 82 -7.22 6.52 1.27
C MET A 82 -6.86 5.39 2.23
N THR A 83 -5.69 4.82 2.01
CA THR A 83 -5.08 3.83 2.90
C THR A 83 -3.68 4.30 3.30
N LEU A 84 -3.31 4.13 4.56
CA LEU A 84 -1.96 4.35 5.08
C LEU A 84 -1.46 3.07 5.73
N THR A 85 -0.36 2.52 5.23
CA THR A 85 0.28 1.33 5.77
C THR A 85 1.64 1.68 6.37
N VAL A 86 1.77 1.45 7.67
CA VAL A 86 2.99 1.69 8.45
C VAL A 86 3.52 0.34 8.96
N GLY A 87 4.72 -0.03 8.54
CA GLY A 87 5.34 -1.28 8.98
C GLY A 87 6.86 -1.24 8.92
N PRO A 88 7.56 -2.18 9.56
CA PRO A 88 9.00 -2.13 9.69
C PRO A 88 9.72 -2.39 8.35
N GLN A 89 11.03 -2.15 8.34
CA GLN A 89 11.87 -2.36 7.17
C GLN A 89 11.92 -3.84 6.81
N LYS A 90 11.98 -4.15 5.50
CA LYS A 90 11.98 -5.53 4.95
C LYS A 90 10.72 -6.36 5.24
N TRP A 91 9.68 -5.74 5.79
CA TRP A 91 8.40 -6.40 6.09
C TRP A 91 7.66 -6.94 4.86
N GLY A 92 7.94 -6.41 3.66
CA GLY A 92 7.32 -6.84 2.38
C GLY A 92 6.47 -5.78 1.68
N LYS A 93 6.56 -4.50 2.09
CA LYS A 93 5.79 -3.39 1.53
C LYS A 93 5.95 -3.24 0.02
N GLY A 94 7.18 -3.06 -0.49
CA GLY A 94 7.44 -2.83 -1.91
C GLY A 94 6.84 -3.89 -2.86
N PRO A 95 7.05 -5.20 -2.63
CA PRO A 95 6.36 -6.24 -3.39
C PRO A 95 4.84 -6.19 -3.27
N CYS A 96 4.29 -5.95 -2.07
CA CYS A 96 2.84 -5.82 -1.88
C CYS A 96 2.26 -4.65 -2.69
N THR A 97 2.92 -3.50 -2.65
CA THR A 97 2.56 -2.31 -3.45
C THR A 97 2.56 -2.66 -4.94
N ALA A 98 3.56 -3.40 -5.43
CA ALA A 98 3.62 -3.82 -6.83
C ALA A 98 2.44 -4.74 -7.22
N PHE A 99 2.04 -5.67 -6.35
CA PHE A 99 0.89 -6.54 -6.61
C PHE A 99 -0.42 -5.76 -6.63
N PHE A 100 -0.58 -4.78 -5.72
CA PHE A 100 -1.76 -3.90 -5.68
C PHE A 100 -1.81 -2.99 -6.91
N THR A 101 -0.67 -2.44 -7.33
CA THR A 101 -0.56 -1.66 -8.57
C THR A 101 -0.98 -2.50 -9.79
N ALA A 102 -0.53 -3.76 -9.86
CA ALA A 102 -0.91 -4.66 -10.95
C ALA A 102 -2.42 -4.93 -10.96
N ALA A 103 -3.03 -5.09 -9.78
CA ALA A 103 -4.47 -5.24 -9.63
C ALA A 103 -5.22 -3.96 -10.03
N GLU A 104 -4.80 -2.77 -9.62
CA GLU A 104 -5.44 -1.52 -10.04
C GLU A 104 -5.34 -1.27 -11.55
N GLY A 105 -4.29 -1.78 -12.21
CA GLY A 105 -4.13 -1.65 -13.65
C GLY A 105 -4.97 -2.63 -14.47
N CYS A 106 -5.06 -3.89 -14.04
CA CYS A 106 -5.63 -4.97 -14.86
C CYS A 106 -6.62 -5.89 -14.13
N GLY A 107 -6.70 -5.79 -12.82
CA GLY A 107 -7.54 -6.63 -11.97
C GLY A 107 -8.94 -6.06 -11.75
N PRO A 108 -9.79 -6.81 -11.03
CA PRO A 108 -11.18 -6.46 -10.81
C PRO A 108 -11.36 -5.50 -9.63
N THR A 109 -10.78 -4.31 -9.72
CA THR A 109 -10.73 -3.34 -8.61
C THR A 109 -11.86 -2.33 -8.59
N ILE A 110 -12.75 -2.34 -9.59
CA ILE A 110 -13.93 -1.44 -9.65
C ILE A 110 -15.19 -2.23 -9.30
N PHE A 111 -16.04 -1.66 -8.45
CA PHE A 111 -17.31 -2.26 -8.07
C PHE A 111 -18.25 -2.41 -9.27
N ASP A 112 -18.80 -3.61 -9.45
CA ASP A 112 -19.69 -3.95 -10.56
C ASP A 112 -21.02 -4.56 -10.06
N GLY A 113 -21.55 -3.97 -8.99
CA GLY A 113 -22.79 -4.40 -8.36
C GLY A 113 -22.65 -5.64 -7.49
N TRP A 114 -23.79 -6.17 -7.05
CA TRP A 114 -23.88 -7.29 -6.12
C TRP A 114 -24.16 -8.60 -6.87
N ALA A 115 -23.47 -9.67 -6.47
CA ALA A 115 -23.58 -10.97 -7.09
C ALA A 115 -24.94 -11.63 -6.82
N ARG A 116 -25.48 -12.28 -7.85
CA ARG A 116 -26.64 -13.17 -7.77
C ARG A 116 -26.18 -14.63 -7.87
N GLU A 117 -27.09 -15.56 -7.60
CA GLU A 117 -26.83 -16.98 -7.79
C GLU A 117 -26.39 -17.27 -9.23
N GLY A 118 -25.26 -17.97 -9.37
CA GLY A 118 -24.67 -18.32 -10.67
C GLY A 118 -23.77 -17.24 -11.29
N ASP A 119 -23.65 -16.06 -10.66
CA ASP A 119 -22.70 -15.04 -11.13
C ASP A 119 -21.25 -15.54 -10.97
N MET A 120 -20.43 -15.23 -11.96
CA MET A 120 -19.01 -15.56 -11.97
C MET A 120 -18.20 -14.40 -12.55
N TYR A 121 -17.03 -14.15 -11.99
CA TYR A 121 -16.01 -13.34 -12.65
C TYR A 121 -15.33 -14.20 -13.70
N ARG A 122 -15.19 -13.67 -14.92
CA ARG A 122 -14.42 -14.32 -15.99
C ARG A 122 -13.35 -13.37 -16.48
N CYS A 123 -12.12 -13.87 -16.54
CA CYS A 123 -11.01 -13.11 -17.09
C CYS A 123 -11.26 -12.71 -18.56
N ALA A 124 -11.95 -13.55 -19.33
CA ALA A 124 -12.28 -13.28 -20.73
C ALA A 124 -13.12 -12.00 -20.90
N ASP A 125 -14.08 -11.76 -19.99
CA ASP A 125 -14.95 -10.57 -20.01
C ASP A 125 -14.17 -9.28 -19.69
N ASN A 126 -12.96 -9.41 -19.14
CA ASN A 126 -12.04 -8.32 -18.81
C ASN A 126 -10.80 -8.32 -19.74
N GLY A 127 -10.89 -9.08 -20.85
CA GLY A 127 -9.89 -9.23 -21.91
C GLY A 127 -8.57 -9.89 -21.50
N CYS A 128 -8.60 -10.68 -20.43
CA CYS A 128 -7.49 -11.54 -20.08
C CYS A 128 -7.69 -12.94 -20.68
N PRO A 129 -6.75 -13.43 -21.52
CA PRO A 129 -6.90 -14.72 -22.20
C PRO A 129 -6.56 -15.93 -21.31
N CYS A 130 -6.36 -15.74 -19.99
CA CYS A 130 -5.84 -16.79 -19.10
C CYS A 130 -6.86 -17.88 -18.72
N GLY A 131 -8.12 -17.71 -19.13
CA GLY A 131 -9.23 -18.65 -18.87
C GLY A 131 -9.60 -18.80 -17.40
N TRP A 132 -9.16 -17.89 -16.52
CA TRP A 132 -9.50 -17.96 -15.10
C TRP A 132 -10.91 -17.46 -14.84
N GLU A 133 -11.61 -18.18 -13.98
CA GLU A 133 -12.94 -17.82 -13.51
C GLU A 133 -13.01 -17.92 -11.99
N TRP A 134 -13.89 -17.13 -11.39
CA TRP A 134 -14.12 -17.10 -9.95
C TRP A 134 -15.64 -17.06 -9.67
N PRO A 135 -16.21 -18.07 -9.00
CA PRO A 135 -17.61 -18.05 -8.62
C PRO A 135 -17.84 -17.09 -7.46
N TYR A 136 -18.93 -16.32 -7.53
CA TYR A 136 -19.36 -15.49 -6.41
C TYR A 136 -20.36 -16.23 -5.52
N ASN A 137 -20.33 -15.95 -4.23
CA ASN A 137 -21.49 -16.20 -3.38
C ASN A 137 -22.54 -15.09 -3.59
N PRO A 138 -23.85 -15.41 -3.54
CA PRO A 138 -24.89 -14.38 -3.60
C PRO A 138 -24.68 -13.29 -2.55
N GLY A 139 -24.76 -12.03 -2.96
CA GLY A 139 -24.54 -10.87 -2.10
C GLY A 139 -23.07 -10.44 -1.96
N GLU A 140 -22.11 -11.15 -2.56
CA GLU A 140 -20.73 -10.65 -2.66
C GLU A 140 -20.64 -9.47 -3.64
N PRO A 141 -19.76 -8.48 -3.40
CA PRO A 141 -19.52 -7.45 -4.38
C PRO A 141 -18.78 -8.02 -5.58
N LYS A 142 -19.26 -7.70 -6.78
CA LYS A 142 -18.59 -8.06 -8.04
C LYS A 142 -17.55 -7.01 -8.39
N GLY A 143 -16.46 -7.46 -9.02
CA GLY A 143 -15.39 -6.59 -9.48
C GLY A 143 -15.23 -6.62 -11.01
N ARG A 144 -14.84 -5.49 -11.59
CA ARG A 144 -14.44 -5.33 -12.99
C ARG A 144 -13.17 -4.52 -13.12
N ARG A 145 -12.53 -4.61 -14.28
CA ARG A 145 -11.35 -3.81 -14.60
C ARG A 145 -11.70 -2.34 -14.81
N HIS A 146 -10.82 -1.44 -14.36
CA HIS A 146 -10.94 -0.01 -14.64
C HIS A 146 -10.83 0.26 -16.15
N PRO A 147 -11.74 1.06 -16.76
CA PRO A 147 -11.79 1.23 -18.22
C PRO A 147 -10.67 2.10 -18.80
N SER A 148 -10.05 2.98 -18.00
CA SER A 148 -8.96 3.87 -18.41
C SER A 148 -7.97 4.17 -17.26
N PRO A 149 -7.22 3.17 -16.76
CA PRO A 149 -6.40 3.32 -15.56
C PRO A 149 -5.15 4.16 -15.80
N LEU A 150 -4.94 5.18 -14.97
CA LEU A 150 -3.72 5.98 -14.93
C LEU A 150 -3.18 6.03 -13.51
N ILE A 151 -2.12 5.27 -13.27
CA ILE A 151 -1.61 4.99 -11.92
C ILE A 151 -0.25 5.64 -11.74
N GLN A 152 0.03 6.18 -10.55
CA GLN A 152 1.33 6.78 -10.24
C GLN A 152 2.05 6.07 -9.08
N LEU A 153 3.22 5.52 -9.38
CA LEU A 153 4.18 5.03 -8.39
C LEU A 153 5.07 6.18 -7.95
N THR A 154 4.98 6.56 -6.68
CA THR A 154 5.54 7.81 -6.18
C THR A 154 6.51 7.56 -5.06
N ALA A 155 7.71 8.12 -5.12
CA ALA A 155 8.67 8.14 -4.01
C ALA A 155 9.51 9.43 -4.06
N ASN A 156 10.32 9.68 -3.03
CA ASN A 156 11.15 10.89 -2.99
C ASN A 156 12.27 10.88 -4.06
N SER A 157 12.79 9.71 -4.43
CA SER A 157 13.78 9.55 -5.51
C SER A 157 13.45 8.40 -6.47
N GLU A 158 14.05 8.43 -7.67
CA GLU A 158 13.89 7.33 -8.65
C GLU A 158 14.39 5.99 -8.12
N GLU A 159 15.44 6.03 -7.29
CA GLU A 159 15.98 4.82 -6.66
C GLU A 159 14.97 4.18 -5.70
N GLN A 160 14.24 4.99 -4.93
CA GLN A 160 13.19 4.47 -4.07
C GLN A 160 12.04 3.89 -4.89
N VAL A 161 11.61 4.55 -5.98
CA VAL A 161 10.56 3.98 -6.84
C VAL A 161 10.97 2.63 -7.43
N ARG A 162 12.26 2.40 -7.70
CA ARG A 162 12.75 1.09 -8.17
C ARG A 162 12.46 -0.07 -7.21
N ASN A 163 12.26 0.19 -5.91
CA ASN A 163 11.87 -0.84 -4.95
C ASN A 163 10.48 -1.43 -5.21
N ILE A 164 9.60 -0.68 -5.88
CA ILE A 164 8.28 -1.13 -6.32
C ILE A 164 8.31 -1.51 -7.80
N TYR A 165 8.94 -0.67 -8.62
CA TYR A 165 8.96 -0.85 -10.07
C TYR A 165 9.62 -2.17 -10.48
N ARG A 166 10.72 -2.58 -9.83
CA ARG A 166 11.40 -3.85 -10.15
C ARG A 166 10.52 -5.07 -9.84
N PRO A 167 9.92 -5.21 -8.64
CA PRO A 167 8.93 -6.26 -8.39
C PRO A 167 7.75 -6.26 -9.37
N LEU A 168 7.24 -5.09 -9.74
CA LEU A 168 6.14 -4.96 -10.70
C LEU A 168 6.53 -5.49 -12.09
N VAL A 169 7.69 -5.06 -12.60
CA VAL A 169 8.23 -5.55 -13.88
C VAL A 169 8.44 -7.07 -13.85
N ALA A 170 9.04 -7.60 -12.78
CA ALA A 170 9.26 -9.04 -12.66
C ALA A 170 7.94 -9.81 -12.62
N THR A 171 6.97 -9.32 -11.85
CA THR A 171 5.61 -9.87 -11.78
C THR A 171 4.94 -9.91 -13.15
N ILE A 172 5.07 -8.84 -13.94
CA ILE A 172 4.51 -8.74 -15.29
C ILE A 172 5.15 -9.77 -16.21
N LEU A 173 6.48 -9.77 -16.31
CA LEU A 173 7.22 -10.56 -17.30
C LEU A 173 7.21 -12.07 -17.00
N LEU A 174 7.13 -12.44 -15.72
CA LEU A 174 7.09 -13.85 -15.29
C LEU A 174 5.66 -14.42 -15.32
N GLY A 175 4.64 -13.57 -15.34
CA GLY A 175 3.22 -13.95 -15.22
C GLY A 175 2.41 -13.79 -16.51
N PRO A 176 1.11 -14.14 -16.47
CA PRO A 176 0.17 -13.87 -17.57
C PRO A 176 -0.04 -12.36 -17.82
N LEU A 177 0.37 -11.49 -16.90
CA LEU A 177 0.24 -10.03 -17.03
C LEU A 177 1.02 -9.45 -18.21
N LYS A 178 2.05 -10.14 -18.71
CA LYS A 178 2.73 -9.75 -19.96
C LYS A 178 1.79 -9.66 -21.16
N GLU A 179 0.64 -10.33 -21.14
CA GLU A 179 -0.38 -10.21 -22.19
C GLU A 179 -1.15 -8.89 -22.06
N LEU A 180 -1.33 -8.41 -20.84
CA LEU A 180 -2.13 -7.21 -20.50
C LEU A 180 -1.31 -5.93 -20.30
N MET A 181 0.01 -6.05 -20.13
CA MET A 181 0.89 -4.93 -19.83
C MET A 181 2.15 -4.98 -20.69
N ARG A 182 2.66 -3.82 -21.09
CA ARG A 182 3.94 -3.68 -21.80
C ARG A 182 4.85 -2.75 -21.02
N VAL A 183 5.97 -3.30 -20.55
CA VAL A 183 7.00 -2.54 -19.85
C VAL A 183 7.72 -1.63 -20.86
N ARG A 184 7.81 -0.33 -20.55
CA ARG A 184 8.61 0.66 -21.27
C ARG A 184 9.67 1.24 -20.32
N ASP A 185 10.53 2.11 -20.85
CA ASP A 185 11.65 2.67 -20.09
C ASP A 185 11.20 3.57 -18.94
N THR A 186 10.13 4.35 -19.15
CA THR A 186 9.70 5.41 -18.20
C THR A 186 8.28 5.22 -17.64
N PHE A 187 7.56 4.19 -18.10
CA PHE A 187 6.21 3.83 -17.66
C PHE A 187 5.89 2.38 -18.07
N ILE A 188 4.78 1.83 -17.56
CA ILE A 188 4.20 0.55 -18.04
C ILE A 188 2.90 0.86 -18.73
N ARG A 189 2.77 0.46 -20.00
CA ARG A 189 1.50 0.56 -20.73
C ARG A 189 0.57 -0.55 -20.28
N ILE A 190 -0.69 -0.19 -20.08
CA ILE A 190 -1.78 -1.10 -19.79
C ILE A 190 -2.59 -1.29 -21.10
N LEU A 191 -2.77 -2.52 -21.55
CA LEU A 191 -3.46 -2.82 -22.82
C LEU A 191 -4.94 -3.03 -22.61
N GLN A 192 -5.77 -2.31 -23.37
CA GLN A 192 -7.22 -2.47 -23.27
C GLN A 192 -7.74 -3.54 -24.23
N PRO A 193 -8.71 -4.37 -23.79
CA PRO A 193 -9.30 -5.39 -24.64
C PRO A 193 -10.01 -4.76 -25.85
N GLY A 194 -9.72 -5.24 -27.06
CA GLY A 194 -10.41 -4.80 -28.27
C GLY A 194 -10.11 -3.36 -28.71
N ARG A 195 -9.10 -2.70 -28.12
CA ARG A 195 -8.63 -1.35 -28.51
C ARG A 195 -7.24 -1.36 -29.15
N GLU A 196 -6.85 -2.52 -29.68
CA GLU A 196 -5.56 -2.72 -30.35
C GLU A 196 -5.38 -1.74 -31.53
N GLY A 197 -4.23 -1.08 -31.61
CA GLY A 197 -3.89 -0.17 -32.73
C GLY A 197 -3.62 1.28 -32.30
N GLU A 198 -4.20 2.25 -33.01
CA GLU A 198 -3.93 3.69 -32.81
C GLU A 198 -4.34 4.20 -31.42
N ALA A 199 -5.35 3.62 -30.78
CA ALA A 199 -5.77 3.99 -29.42
C ALA A 199 -4.71 3.59 -28.37
N ASP A 200 -4.09 2.42 -28.50
CA ASP A 200 -2.95 1.98 -27.67
C ASP A 200 -1.68 2.82 -27.91
N ALA A 201 -1.60 3.54 -29.03
CA ALA A 201 -0.48 4.45 -29.31
C ALA A 201 -0.56 5.78 -28.53
N LEU A 202 -1.73 6.11 -27.97
CA LEU A 202 -1.93 7.35 -27.22
C LEU A 202 -1.39 7.29 -25.78
N ASP A 203 -0.97 6.13 -25.29
CA ASP A 203 -0.37 5.96 -23.96
C ASP A 203 -1.21 6.54 -22.81
N LEU A 204 -2.54 6.43 -22.92
CA LEU A 204 -3.49 6.97 -21.94
C LEU A 204 -3.59 6.07 -20.70
N ASP A 205 -3.58 4.76 -20.91
CA ASP A 205 -3.72 3.76 -19.85
C ASP A 205 -2.34 3.23 -19.46
N ARG A 206 -1.85 3.65 -18.30
CA ARG A 206 -0.46 3.38 -17.90
C ARG A 206 -0.17 3.55 -16.41
N ILE A 207 0.99 3.07 -16.03
CA ILE A 207 1.60 3.22 -14.71
C ILE A 207 2.85 4.10 -14.86
N ASP A 208 2.80 5.30 -14.31
CA ASP A 208 3.88 6.29 -14.35
C ASP A 208 4.73 6.25 -13.07
N VAL A 209 6.03 6.46 -13.21
CA VAL A 209 6.95 6.73 -12.08
C VAL A 209 6.97 8.23 -11.77
N VAL A 210 6.72 8.63 -10.53
CA VAL A 210 6.70 10.04 -10.12
C VAL A 210 7.67 10.25 -8.96
N THR A 211 8.47 11.32 -9.06
CA THR A 211 9.41 11.74 -8.01
C THR A 211 9.24 13.23 -7.72
N ALA A 212 9.95 13.75 -6.71
CA ALA A 212 9.90 15.18 -6.34
C ALA A 212 10.16 16.14 -7.52
N SER A 213 10.97 15.72 -8.50
CA SER A 213 11.31 16.51 -9.69
C SER A 213 10.28 16.40 -10.82
N ALA A 214 9.38 15.41 -10.80
CA ALA A 214 8.45 15.10 -11.89
C ALA A 214 7.10 15.85 -11.79
N LYS A 215 7.13 17.15 -11.46
CA LYS A 215 5.92 17.96 -11.19
C LYS A 215 4.95 18.06 -12.39
N SER A 216 5.42 17.89 -13.61
CA SER A 216 4.58 17.92 -14.82
C SER A 216 3.53 16.82 -14.87
N ARG A 217 3.71 15.71 -14.12
CA ARG A 217 2.77 14.59 -14.07
C ARG A 217 1.62 14.79 -13.07
N LEU A 218 1.63 15.86 -12.28
CA LEU A 218 0.66 16.08 -11.20
C LEU A 218 -0.71 16.57 -11.68
N GLY A 219 -0.82 17.07 -12.92
CA GLY A 219 -2.10 17.47 -13.52
C GLY A 219 -2.86 16.32 -14.19
N ASN A 220 -2.30 15.11 -14.17
CA ASN A 220 -2.89 13.97 -14.85
C ASN A 220 -4.17 13.49 -14.15
N PRO A 221 -5.15 12.97 -14.91
CA PRO A 221 -6.39 12.42 -14.36
C PRO A 221 -6.16 11.02 -13.77
N ILE A 222 -5.44 10.95 -12.65
CA ILE A 222 -5.03 9.67 -12.06
C ILE A 222 -6.21 8.92 -11.43
N THR A 223 -6.18 7.60 -11.53
CA THR A 223 -7.15 6.69 -10.94
C THR A 223 -6.61 6.08 -9.65
N ASP A 224 -5.28 6.01 -9.50
CA ASP A 224 -4.63 5.56 -8.28
C ASP A 224 -3.24 6.18 -8.10
N ALA A 225 -2.79 6.33 -6.85
CA ALA A 225 -1.40 6.64 -6.54
C ALA A 225 -0.88 5.80 -5.37
N GLU A 226 0.26 5.17 -5.58
CA GLU A 226 1.03 4.41 -4.61
C GLU A 226 2.19 5.29 -4.13
N GLN A 227 2.12 5.77 -2.89
CA GLN A 227 3.01 6.77 -2.29
C GLN A 227 3.96 6.08 -1.31
N ASP A 228 5.13 5.66 -1.81
CA ASP A 228 6.14 4.94 -1.05
C ASP A 228 7.02 5.85 -0.20
N GLU A 229 7.46 5.33 0.95
CA GLU A 229 8.22 6.06 1.95
C GLU A 229 7.59 7.42 2.34
N ALA A 230 6.26 7.44 2.48
CA ALA A 230 5.46 8.63 2.80
C ALA A 230 5.89 9.35 4.10
N GLY A 231 6.53 8.64 5.03
CA GLY A 231 7.13 9.20 6.25
C GLY A 231 8.40 10.01 6.03
N LEU A 232 8.96 9.99 4.81
CA LEU A 232 10.07 10.86 4.41
C LEU A 232 9.60 12.07 3.59
N TYR A 233 8.30 12.22 3.37
CA TYR A 233 7.78 13.33 2.58
C TYR A 233 7.64 14.55 3.46
N THR A 234 8.43 15.58 3.19
CA THR A 234 8.47 16.79 4.00
C THR A 234 8.16 18.01 3.14
N LYS A 235 7.98 19.16 3.80
CA LYS A 235 7.86 20.44 3.10
C LYS A 235 9.16 20.80 2.36
N SER A 236 10.31 20.47 2.96
CA SER A 236 11.63 20.84 2.44
C SER A 236 12.00 20.09 1.17
N ASN A 237 11.63 18.81 1.04
CA ASN A 237 11.82 18.05 -0.21
C ASN A 237 10.65 18.19 -1.20
N GLY A 238 9.59 18.92 -0.82
CA GLY A 238 8.45 19.22 -1.69
C GLY A 238 7.47 18.05 -1.89
N MET A 239 7.71 16.88 -1.28
CA MET A 239 6.89 15.68 -1.51
C MET A 239 5.51 15.77 -0.87
N ILE A 240 5.32 16.56 0.20
CA ILE A 240 3.97 16.84 0.72
C ILE A 240 3.09 17.46 -0.37
N ALA A 241 3.63 18.40 -1.16
CA ALA A 241 2.89 19.05 -2.23
C ALA A 241 2.56 18.09 -3.38
N VAL A 242 3.50 17.19 -3.72
CA VAL A 242 3.29 16.11 -4.70
C VAL A 242 2.15 15.20 -4.25
N ALA A 243 2.25 14.62 -3.06
CA ALA A 243 1.29 13.66 -2.54
C ALA A 243 -0.11 14.27 -2.38
N THR A 244 -0.19 15.50 -1.88
CA THR A 244 -1.46 16.23 -1.75
C THR A 244 -2.09 16.53 -3.11
N THR A 245 -1.28 16.84 -4.12
CA THR A 245 -1.80 17.09 -5.48
C THR A 245 -2.35 15.81 -6.09
N GLN A 246 -1.67 14.67 -5.91
CA GLN A 246 -2.19 13.37 -6.33
C GLN A 246 -3.52 13.04 -5.66
N ARG A 247 -3.66 13.24 -4.34
CA ARG A 247 -4.94 13.03 -3.66
C ARG A 247 -6.08 13.86 -4.27
N ARG A 248 -5.82 15.14 -4.58
CA ARG A 248 -6.80 16.02 -5.20
C ARG A 248 -7.18 15.56 -6.61
N GLY A 249 -6.18 15.17 -7.41
CA GLY A 249 -6.39 14.60 -8.74
C GLY A 249 -7.22 13.32 -8.69
N ALA A 250 -6.83 12.37 -7.83
CA ALA A 250 -7.56 11.12 -7.61
C ALA A 250 -9.01 11.40 -7.17
N ALA A 251 -9.24 12.28 -6.20
CA ALA A 251 -10.58 12.62 -5.74
C ALA A 251 -11.49 13.14 -6.87
N GLY A 252 -10.97 14.00 -7.75
CA GLY A 252 -11.72 14.54 -8.89
C GLY A 252 -12.02 13.52 -10.00
N MET A 253 -11.24 12.44 -10.07
CA MET A 253 -11.36 11.41 -11.10
C MET A 253 -12.03 10.11 -10.60
N GLY A 254 -12.53 10.10 -9.36
CA GLY A 254 -13.05 8.88 -8.75
C GLY A 254 -11.94 7.87 -8.37
N GLY A 255 -10.68 8.30 -8.35
CA GLY A 255 -9.54 7.53 -7.91
C GLY A 255 -9.32 7.52 -6.40
N ARG A 256 -8.29 6.78 -5.97
CA ARG A 256 -7.89 6.62 -4.56
C ARG A 256 -6.37 6.67 -4.40
N THR A 257 -5.88 6.72 -3.16
CA THR A 257 -4.43 6.76 -2.90
C THR A 257 -4.03 5.82 -1.78
N HIS A 258 -2.83 5.25 -1.87
CA HIS A 258 -2.23 4.41 -0.83
C HIS A 258 -0.87 4.98 -0.43
N ALA A 259 -0.69 5.29 0.84
CA ALA A 259 0.62 5.62 1.40
C ALA A 259 1.25 4.41 2.09
N TRP A 260 2.53 4.17 1.81
CA TRP A 260 3.34 3.11 2.42
C TRP A 260 4.53 3.75 3.12
N THR A 261 4.85 3.33 4.34
CA THR A 261 6.01 3.86 5.03
C THR A 261 6.53 2.97 6.16
N ASN A 262 7.75 3.25 6.61
CA ASN A 262 8.25 2.86 7.93
C ASN A 262 7.76 3.87 8.98
N ALA A 263 8.00 3.60 10.26
CA ALA A 263 7.74 4.59 11.30
C ALA A 263 8.56 5.88 11.06
N TRP A 264 7.87 7.01 10.93
CA TRP A 264 8.47 8.32 10.67
C TRP A 264 9.08 8.93 11.94
N ASP A 265 9.81 10.02 11.75
CA ASP A 265 10.27 10.86 12.85
C ASP A 265 9.13 11.79 13.25
N PRO A 266 8.61 11.75 14.48
CA PRO A 266 7.57 12.69 14.91
C PRO A 266 8.02 14.16 14.88
N GLY A 267 9.34 14.44 14.82
CA GLY A 267 9.89 15.79 14.68
C GLY A 267 9.92 16.35 13.27
N GLU A 268 9.62 15.55 12.23
CA GLU A 268 9.76 15.98 10.82
C GLU A 268 8.48 16.53 10.17
N ASP A 269 7.31 16.40 10.82
CA ASP A 269 6.00 16.78 10.25
C ASP A 269 5.80 16.20 8.84
N SER A 270 6.03 14.89 8.73
CA SER A 270 5.96 14.19 7.44
C SER A 270 4.52 14.06 6.92
N TYR A 271 4.36 13.81 5.63
CA TYR A 271 3.03 13.55 5.06
C TYR A 271 2.33 12.35 5.73
N ALA A 272 3.06 11.25 6.02
CA ALA A 272 2.47 10.11 6.73
C ALA A 272 2.00 10.49 8.14
N GLN A 273 2.77 11.35 8.85
CA GLN A 273 2.38 11.91 10.14
C GLN A 273 1.07 12.70 10.03
N GLN A 274 0.99 13.62 9.07
CA GLN A 274 -0.20 14.43 8.85
C GLN A 274 -1.43 13.57 8.52
N VAL A 275 -1.27 12.52 7.71
CA VAL A 275 -2.34 11.57 7.39
C VAL A 275 -2.77 10.80 8.64
N PHE A 276 -1.81 10.34 9.46
CA PHE A 276 -2.09 9.58 10.66
C PHE A 276 -2.80 10.42 11.73
N GLU A 277 -2.30 11.63 12.01
CA GLU A 277 -2.82 12.51 13.05
C GLU A 277 -4.16 13.17 12.67
N ASN A 278 -4.41 13.36 11.37
CA ASN A 278 -5.65 13.93 10.83
C ASN A 278 -6.47 12.89 10.04
N ALA A 279 -6.41 11.62 10.45
CA ALA A 279 -7.18 10.57 9.80
C ALA A 279 -8.68 10.79 10.05
N GLU A 280 -9.45 10.88 8.96
CA GLU A 280 -10.91 10.90 8.97
C GLU A 280 -11.47 9.46 8.87
N ASP A 281 -12.76 9.28 9.10
CA ASP A 281 -13.43 7.95 9.06
C ASP A 281 -13.25 7.22 7.71
N ASP A 282 -13.02 7.97 6.62
CA ASP A 282 -12.80 7.44 5.27
C ASP A 282 -11.31 7.21 4.91
N VAL A 283 -10.43 7.18 5.93
CA VAL A 283 -9.01 6.84 5.82
C VAL A 283 -8.69 5.60 6.65
N PHE A 284 -8.32 4.51 5.98
CA PHE A 284 -7.90 3.30 6.67
C PHE A 284 -6.41 3.36 7.03
N VAL A 285 -6.11 3.30 8.32
CA VAL A 285 -4.73 3.26 8.84
C VAL A 285 -4.42 1.86 9.34
N PHE A 286 -3.45 1.22 8.70
CA PHE A 286 -2.80 0.03 9.22
C PHE A 286 -1.47 0.41 9.86
N TYR A 287 -1.40 0.36 11.19
CA TYR A 287 -0.16 0.61 11.92
C TYR A 287 -0.03 -0.32 13.13
N ARG A 288 0.84 -1.34 13.01
CA ARG A 288 1.22 -2.20 14.14
C ARG A 288 2.31 -1.55 14.97
N ASN A 289 1.95 -0.50 15.71
CA ASN A 289 2.83 0.08 16.71
C ASN A 289 2.81 -0.76 17.99
N PRO A 290 3.95 -1.32 18.46
CA PRO A 290 3.97 -2.06 19.73
C PRO A 290 3.59 -1.18 20.93
N ASP A 291 3.82 0.13 20.85
CA ASP A 291 3.41 1.10 21.88
C ASP A 291 1.91 1.39 21.85
N LEU A 292 1.13 0.81 20.94
CA LEU A 292 -0.34 0.86 20.97
C LEU A 292 -0.97 -0.50 21.34
N ALA A 293 -0.19 -1.58 21.33
CA ALA A 293 -0.65 -2.93 21.66
C ALA A 293 -0.76 -3.13 23.19
N LYS A 294 -1.94 -3.49 23.67
CA LYS A 294 -2.20 -3.80 25.08
C LYS A 294 -1.53 -5.12 25.52
N SER A 295 -1.38 -6.11 24.63
CA SER A 295 -0.62 -7.34 24.96
C SER A 295 0.87 -7.11 25.15
N LEU A 296 1.41 -6.04 24.56
CA LEU A 296 2.82 -5.67 24.73
C LEU A 296 2.97 -4.64 25.86
N ARG A 297 2.43 -4.99 27.01
CA ARG A 297 2.58 -4.25 28.27
C ARG A 297 3.02 -5.16 29.38
N HIS A 298 3.76 -4.60 30.33
CA HIS A 298 3.94 -5.25 31.61
C HIS A 298 2.62 -5.28 32.39
N ARG A 299 2.57 -6.08 33.46
CA ARG A 299 1.39 -6.19 34.33
C ARG A 299 0.96 -4.85 34.95
N ASP A 300 1.89 -3.91 35.12
CA ASP A 300 1.65 -2.57 35.64
C ASP A 300 1.25 -1.55 34.55
N GLY A 301 1.11 -1.99 33.30
CA GLY A 301 0.70 -1.16 32.17
C GLY A 301 1.83 -0.38 31.50
N ARG A 302 3.08 -0.48 31.98
CA ARG A 302 4.22 0.21 31.34
C ARG A 302 4.52 -0.41 29.95
N PRO A 303 4.99 0.39 28.98
CA PRO A 303 5.44 -0.12 27.68
C PRO A 303 6.67 -1.02 27.85
N LEU A 304 6.83 -1.98 26.95
CA LEU A 304 8.05 -2.78 26.87
C LEU A 304 9.24 -1.89 26.47
N ASP A 305 10.45 -2.26 26.87
CA ASP A 305 11.71 -1.56 26.59
C ASP A 305 12.46 -2.25 25.44
N PHE A 306 12.64 -1.54 24.32
CA PHE A 306 13.36 -2.04 23.15
C PHE A 306 14.85 -2.28 23.43
N ASN A 307 15.42 -1.71 24.50
CA ASN A 307 16.79 -1.98 24.92
C ASN A 307 16.96 -3.39 25.48
N LEU A 308 15.94 -3.93 26.12
CA LEU A 308 15.95 -5.26 26.73
C LEU A 308 15.73 -6.33 25.66
N LYS A 309 16.71 -7.22 25.45
CA LYS A 309 16.64 -8.25 24.40
C LYS A 309 15.36 -9.09 24.43
N SER A 310 14.94 -9.52 25.61
CA SER A 310 13.73 -10.35 25.76
C SER A 310 12.44 -9.61 25.37
N GLU A 311 12.42 -8.29 25.53
CA GLU A 311 11.26 -7.46 25.23
C GLU A 311 11.27 -6.98 23.78
N ARG A 312 12.45 -6.61 23.27
CA ARG A 312 12.69 -6.39 21.85
C ARG A 312 12.25 -7.57 21.00
N LEU A 313 12.59 -8.81 21.38
CA LEU A 313 12.14 -10.00 20.64
C LEU A 313 10.61 -10.12 20.58
N LYS A 314 9.89 -9.86 21.68
CA LYS A 314 8.42 -9.85 21.69
C LYS A 314 7.85 -8.76 20.77
N MET A 315 8.45 -7.58 20.76
CA MET A 315 8.05 -6.52 19.84
C MET A 315 8.32 -6.92 18.38
N LEU A 316 9.50 -7.48 18.09
CA LEU A 316 9.87 -7.95 16.74
C LEU A 316 8.90 -9.03 16.24
N GLU A 317 8.55 -10.01 17.08
CA GLU A 317 7.54 -11.04 16.76
C GLU A 317 6.18 -10.43 16.42
N TYR A 318 5.77 -9.38 17.14
CA TYR A 318 4.51 -8.68 16.88
C TYR A 318 4.54 -7.90 15.56
N VAL A 319 5.56 -7.06 15.34
CA VAL A 319 5.61 -6.17 14.16
C VAL A 319 5.86 -6.92 12.86
N TYR A 320 6.59 -8.04 12.90
CA TYR A 320 6.86 -8.89 11.73
C TYR A 320 5.89 -10.06 11.57
N ARG A 321 4.85 -10.16 12.42
CA ARG A 321 3.83 -11.22 12.32
C ARG A 321 3.23 -11.30 10.91
N GLY A 322 3.23 -12.49 10.33
CA GLY A 322 2.75 -12.74 8.97
C GLY A 322 3.76 -12.40 7.86
N SER A 323 5.04 -12.21 8.17
CA SER A 323 6.12 -12.07 7.18
C SER A 323 7.14 -13.20 7.32
N PRO A 324 6.81 -14.44 6.88
CA PRO A 324 7.65 -15.63 7.09
C PRO A 324 8.99 -15.59 6.35
N TRP A 325 9.18 -14.66 5.42
CA TRP A 325 10.44 -14.41 4.72
C TRP A 325 11.46 -13.62 5.55
N VAL A 326 11.08 -13.13 6.73
CA VAL A 326 11.97 -12.37 7.62
C VAL A 326 12.49 -13.29 8.73
N ASP A 327 13.81 -13.49 8.80
CA ASP A 327 14.44 -14.15 9.95
C ASP A 327 14.61 -13.17 11.11
N LEU A 328 13.85 -13.39 12.19
CA LEU A 328 13.85 -12.50 13.35
C LEU A 328 15.19 -12.49 14.09
N ASN A 329 16.00 -13.54 14.01
CA ASN A 329 17.33 -13.56 14.63
C ASN A 329 18.30 -12.60 13.93
N SER A 330 18.25 -12.57 12.60
CA SER A 330 18.99 -11.61 11.78
C SER A 330 18.54 -10.18 12.08
N ILE A 331 17.22 -9.95 12.17
CA ILE A 331 16.67 -8.64 12.55
C ILE A 331 17.12 -8.24 13.96
N GLU A 332 17.07 -9.14 14.95
CA GLU A 332 17.53 -8.83 16.32
C GLU A 332 19.02 -8.46 16.35
N SER A 333 19.83 -9.18 15.58
CA SER A 333 21.28 -8.96 15.51
C SER A 333 21.60 -7.57 14.94
N GLU A 334 20.94 -7.19 13.84
CA GLU A 334 21.14 -5.88 13.21
C GLU A 334 20.57 -4.75 14.07
N ALA A 335 19.35 -4.91 14.62
CA ALA A 335 18.76 -3.94 15.52
C ALA A 335 19.67 -3.69 16.74
N LYS A 336 20.20 -4.75 17.35
CA LYS A 336 21.15 -4.64 18.47
C LYS A 336 22.46 -3.94 18.08
N ALA A 337 22.96 -4.16 16.87
CA ALA A 337 24.15 -3.50 16.38
C ALA A 337 23.89 -2.00 16.17
N LEU A 338 22.81 -1.66 15.47
CA LEU A 338 22.40 -0.29 15.18
C LEU A 338 22.08 0.49 16.45
N MET A 339 21.49 -0.14 17.47
CA MET A 339 21.26 0.50 18.77
C MET A 339 22.53 1.05 19.44
N LYS A 340 23.73 0.57 19.07
CA LYS A 340 24.98 1.11 19.64
C LYS A 340 25.35 2.49 19.08
N THR A 341 24.86 2.80 17.88
CA THR A 341 25.22 4.02 17.14
C THR A 341 24.03 4.95 16.94
N ASP A 342 22.84 4.37 16.75
CA ASP A 342 21.59 5.10 16.52
C ASP A 342 20.39 4.28 17.08
N PRO A 343 20.15 4.33 18.41
CA PRO A 343 19.00 3.68 19.06
C PRO A 343 17.66 4.06 18.44
N THR A 344 17.47 5.35 18.15
CA THR A 344 16.23 5.87 17.57
C THR A 344 15.92 5.22 16.22
N GLN A 345 16.92 5.12 15.35
CA GLN A 345 16.74 4.51 14.04
C GLN A 345 16.43 3.01 14.13
N ALA A 346 17.05 2.31 15.08
CA ALA A 346 16.74 0.90 15.33
C ALA A 346 15.28 0.70 15.79
N GLU A 347 14.81 1.53 16.72
CA GLU A 347 13.43 1.48 17.21
C GLU A 347 12.40 1.83 16.14
N ARG A 348 12.70 2.79 15.25
CA ARG A 348 11.83 3.14 14.13
C ARG A 348 11.79 2.06 13.04
N PHE A 349 12.94 1.70 12.49
CA PHE A 349 13.00 0.83 11.32
C PHE A 349 12.75 -0.64 11.62
N PHE A 350 13.19 -1.15 12.77
CA PHE A 350 12.93 -2.54 13.17
C PHE A 350 11.78 -2.65 14.16
N GLY A 351 11.70 -1.74 15.13
CA GLY A 351 10.66 -1.75 16.16
C GLY A 351 9.31 -1.18 15.71
N ASN A 352 9.24 -0.50 14.57
CA ASN A 352 8.04 0.16 14.07
C ASN A 352 7.45 1.20 15.06
N ARG A 353 8.30 1.89 15.83
CA ARG A 353 7.92 2.85 16.87
C ARG A 353 8.16 4.29 16.43
N LEU A 354 7.34 5.23 16.88
CA LEU A 354 7.54 6.66 16.66
C LEU A 354 8.51 7.19 17.73
N VAL A 355 9.80 7.25 17.39
CA VAL A 355 10.85 7.76 18.27
C VAL A 355 11.48 8.98 17.61
N GLN A 356 11.57 10.09 18.33
CA GLN A 356 12.15 11.32 17.80
C GLN A 356 13.64 11.13 17.52
N GLY A 357 14.08 11.53 16.31
CA GLY A 357 15.47 11.60 15.92
C GLY A 357 16.28 12.42 16.91
N GLY A 358 17.40 11.86 17.37
CA GLY A 358 18.37 12.53 18.24
C GLY A 358 19.15 13.64 17.55
N GLY A 359 18.51 14.44 16.69
CA GLY A 359 19.03 15.72 16.22
C GLY A 359 18.99 16.73 17.36
N ALA A 360 19.68 16.42 18.45
CA ALA A 360 19.76 17.26 19.61
C ALA A 360 20.61 18.48 19.22
N TRP A 361 19.99 19.66 19.18
CA TRP A 361 20.70 20.93 19.04
C TRP A 361 21.69 21.14 20.22
N LEU A 362 21.50 20.39 21.30
CA LEU A 362 22.35 20.31 22.48
C LEU A 362 22.61 18.85 22.84
N GLU A 363 23.86 18.47 23.10
CA GLU A 363 24.16 17.16 23.69
C GLU A 363 23.46 17.01 25.05
N ASP A 364 23.01 15.79 25.37
CA ASP A 364 22.42 15.48 26.66
C ASP A 364 23.39 15.86 27.79
N GLY A 365 22.97 16.75 28.69
CA GLY A 365 23.80 17.27 29.77
C GLY A 365 24.61 18.52 29.44
N LEU A 366 24.63 19.01 28.19
CA LEU A 366 25.40 20.21 27.81
C LEU A 366 24.81 21.47 28.44
N TRP A 367 23.48 21.57 28.52
CA TRP A 367 22.78 22.69 29.16
C TRP A 367 23.11 22.73 30.65
N GLU A 368 22.98 21.60 31.31
CA GLU A 368 23.26 21.40 32.74
C GLU A 368 24.73 21.66 33.06
N SER A 369 25.65 21.29 32.15
CA SER A 369 27.10 21.54 32.32
C SER A 369 27.45 23.03 32.38
N CYS A 370 26.68 23.91 31.72
CA CYS A 370 26.86 25.35 31.78
C CYS A 370 26.44 25.97 33.12
N TYR A 371 25.63 25.26 33.93
CA TYR A 371 25.18 25.71 35.25
C TYR A 371 25.85 24.94 36.41
N ALA A 372 26.61 23.88 36.13
CA ALA A 372 27.32 23.10 37.15
C ALA A 372 28.55 23.82 37.76
N GLY A 373 28.83 25.06 37.35
CA GLY A 373 29.94 25.88 37.85
C GLY A 373 29.61 27.36 38.09
N ALA A 374 28.33 27.73 38.21
CA ALA A 374 27.89 29.09 38.50
C ALA A 374 27.41 29.26 39.95
#